data_AF-A0A318ST08-F1
#
_entry.id   AF-A0A318ST08-F1
#
_cell.length_a   1.000
_cell.length_b   1.000
_cell.length_c   1.000
_cell.angle_alpha   90.00
_cell.angle_beta   90.00
_cell.angle_gamma   90.00
#
_symmetry.space_group_name_H-M   'P 1'
#
loop_
_entity.id
_entity.type
_entity.pdbx_description
1 polymer ?
#
loop_
_entity_poly.entity_id
_entity_poly.type
_entity_poly.pdbx_seq_one_letter_code
_entity_poly.pdbx_strand_id
1 'polypeptide(L)'
;MALTLSLNTNPLVNRFADPGELIETVAREVRIRDLQLTHEFINPSWPAPVIRRLTRQMGRAQARTGVRVTSGMTGPYGRLNHFGHPDRDVRRYYVDWFKTFADITADLGGTSVGTQFAILTYADYDDPARREERIDCAIDCWAEVAEHAKAAGLTSVFWEPMSVGREFGETIEAAMALQERLTAAEMAVPMWMMADIDHGDVTSPNPSDTDPYAWARAVPKVSPIIHIKQSMMDKSGHRPFTADYNAKGAIQPDPLLAALADGGAGDNEICLELSFKEREPNDRQVIAQIAESVAFWAPHIDSGASDLKV
;
A
#
# COMPACT_ATOMS: atom_id res chain seq x y z
N MET A 1 3.99 -13.71 17.10
CA MET A 1 3.30 -13.30 15.85
C MET A 1 4.11 -13.83 14.68
N ALA A 2 3.47 -14.17 13.57
CA ALA A 2 4.11 -14.64 12.35
C ALA A 2 4.07 -13.55 11.28
N LEU A 3 4.48 -12.32 11.66
CA LEU A 3 4.50 -11.18 10.75
C LEU A 3 5.53 -11.40 9.65
N THR A 4 5.26 -10.85 8.48
CA THR A 4 6.19 -10.82 7.33
C THR A 4 6.57 -9.39 6.99
N LEU A 5 7.74 -9.20 6.39
CA LEU A 5 8.20 -7.88 5.93
C LEU A 5 8.12 -7.79 4.41
N SER A 6 7.51 -6.73 3.90
CA SER A 6 7.49 -6.39 2.48
C SER A 6 7.98 -4.97 2.22
N LEU A 7 8.17 -4.64 0.94
CA LEU A 7 8.52 -3.30 0.46
C LEU A 7 7.50 -2.85 -0.58
N ASN A 8 6.90 -1.67 -0.38
CA ASN A 8 6.18 -0.98 -1.43
C ASN A 8 7.17 -0.40 -2.44
N THR A 9 6.94 -0.59 -3.74
CA THR A 9 7.90 -0.20 -4.78
C THR A 9 7.90 1.29 -5.14
N ASN A 10 7.16 2.15 -4.43
CA ASN A 10 7.13 3.62 -4.57
C ASN A 10 8.52 4.24 -4.83
N PRO A 11 9.56 4.03 -4.00
CA PRO A 11 10.85 4.66 -4.18
C PRO A 11 11.66 4.09 -5.36
N LEU A 12 11.21 3.02 -5.98
CA LEU A 12 11.89 2.37 -7.11
C LEU A 12 11.34 2.83 -8.46
N VAL A 13 10.15 3.44 -8.48
CA VAL A 13 9.50 3.99 -9.68
C VAL A 13 10.42 5.01 -10.36
N ASN A 14 10.43 5.02 -11.70
CA ASN A 14 11.31 5.78 -12.62
C ASN A 14 12.80 5.45 -12.56
N ARG A 15 13.32 5.09 -11.38
CA ARG A 15 14.71 4.68 -11.19
C ARG A 15 14.96 3.29 -11.78
N PHE A 16 13.95 2.43 -11.69
CA PHE A 16 13.87 1.14 -12.34
C PHE A 16 12.64 1.10 -13.25
N ALA A 17 12.76 0.38 -14.37
CA ALA A 17 11.66 0.19 -15.31
C ALA A 17 11.65 -1.20 -15.93
N ASP A 18 12.83 -1.83 -16.12
CA ASP A 18 12.88 -3.23 -16.53
C ASP A 18 12.44 -4.14 -15.37
N PRO A 19 11.39 -4.98 -15.54
CA PRO A 19 10.92 -5.89 -14.49
C PRO A 19 12.00 -6.85 -13.96
N GLY A 20 12.92 -7.27 -14.83
CA GLY A 20 14.01 -8.16 -14.45
C GLY A 20 15.03 -7.45 -13.58
N GLU A 21 15.47 -6.26 -13.98
CA GLU A 21 16.41 -5.43 -13.23
C GLU A 21 15.85 -5.08 -11.84
N LEU A 22 14.60 -4.63 -11.77
CA LEU A 22 13.91 -4.35 -10.50
C LEU A 22 13.99 -5.54 -9.54
N ILE A 23 13.57 -6.73 -9.99
CA ILE A 23 13.51 -7.93 -9.16
C ILE A 23 14.90 -8.44 -8.78
N GLU A 24 15.89 -8.31 -9.68
CA GLU A 24 17.26 -8.71 -9.40
C GLU A 24 17.93 -7.79 -8.37
N THR A 25 17.75 -6.47 -8.48
CA THR A 25 18.23 -5.50 -7.48
C THR A 25 17.57 -5.72 -6.12
N VAL A 26 16.25 -5.94 -6.07
CA VAL A 26 15.56 -6.27 -4.80
C VAL A 26 16.16 -7.51 -4.15
N ALA A 27 16.37 -8.58 -4.91
CA ALA A 27 16.90 -9.83 -4.37
C ALA A 27 18.36 -9.73 -3.90
N ARG A 28 19.21 -9.04 -4.67
CA ARG A 28 20.66 -9.00 -4.44
C ARG A 28 21.09 -7.90 -3.48
N GLU A 29 20.48 -6.72 -3.59
CA GLU A 29 20.95 -5.52 -2.90
C GLU A 29 20.06 -5.17 -1.71
N VAL A 30 18.73 -5.30 -1.86
CA VAL A 30 17.77 -4.99 -0.78
C VAL A 30 17.59 -6.17 0.19
N ARG A 31 17.69 -7.41 -0.31
CA ARG A 31 17.60 -8.66 0.48
C ARG A 31 16.24 -8.84 1.19
N ILE A 32 15.15 -8.57 0.47
CA ILE A 32 13.77 -8.79 0.91
C ILE A 32 13.01 -9.68 -0.09
N ARG A 33 12.12 -10.55 0.40
CA ARG A 33 11.33 -11.47 -0.42
C ARG A 33 10.09 -10.82 -1.00
N ASP A 34 9.31 -10.14 -0.17
CA ASP A 34 7.93 -9.77 -0.51
C ASP A 34 7.84 -8.30 -0.96
N LEU A 35 7.06 -8.06 -2.01
CA LEU A 35 6.83 -6.75 -2.59
C LEU A 35 5.34 -6.43 -2.69
N GLN A 36 4.99 -5.21 -2.33
CA GLN A 36 3.79 -4.56 -2.81
C GLN A 36 4.12 -3.80 -4.09
N LEU A 37 3.71 -4.36 -5.23
CA LEU A 37 4.06 -3.84 -6.55
C LEU A 37 3.19 -2.63 -6.90
N THR A 38 3.83 -1.56 -7.35
CA THR A 38 3.14 -0.38 -7.84
C THR A 38 2.84 -0.44 -9.33
N HIS A 39 1.73 0.18 -9.73
CA HIS A 39 1.18 0.06 -11.09
C HIS A 39 2.10 0.53 -12.22
N GLU A 40 3.11 1.37 -11.95
CA GLU A 40 3.95 1.98 -12.99
C GLU A 40 4.83 0.96 -13.74
N PHE A 41 5.20 -0.14 -13.09
CA PHE A 41 6.05 -1.17 -13.70
C PHE A 41 5.31 -2.01 -14.75
N ILE A 42 4.02 -2.24 -14.54
CA ILE A 42 3.12 -2.91 -15.49
C ILE A 42 1.80 -2.16 -15.48
N ASN A 43 1.70 -1.10 -16.28
CA ASN A 43 0.55 -0.20 -16.23
C ASN A 43 -0.69 -0.83 -16.89
N PRO A 44 -1.83 -0.91 -16.18
CA PRO A 44 -3.09 -1.42 -16.74
C PRO A 44 -3.63 -0.62 -17.95
N SER A 45 -3.14 0.61 -18.15
CA SER A 45 -3.50 1.45 -19.31
C SER A 45 -2.78 1.03 -20.61
N TRP A 46 -1.77 0.16 -20.52
CA TRP A 46 -0.99 -0.23 -21.70
C TRP A 46 -1.75 -1.22 -22.58
N PRO A 47 -1.35 -1.37 -23.87
CA PRO A 47 -1.93 -2.38 -24.73
C PRO A 47 -1.80 -3.79 -24.11
N ALA A 48 -2.87 -4.58 -24.13
CA ALA A 48 -2.89 -5.93 -23.53
C ALA A 48 -1.70 -6.84 -23.92
N PRO A 49 -1.18 -6.83 -25.17
CA PRO A 49 0.03 -7.60 -25.51
C PRO A 49 1.29 -7.14 -24.75
N VAL A 50 1.41 -5.85 -24.45
CA VAL A 50 2.52 -5.29 -23.67
C VAL A 50 2.42 -5.74 -22.22
N ILE A 51 1.24 -5.61 -21.61
CA ILE A 51 0.94 -6.08 -20.26
C ILE A 51 1.34 -7.55 -20.12
N ARG A 52 0.76 -8.45 -20.93
CA ARG A 52 1.05 -9.88 -20.87
C ARG A 52 2.53 -10.22 -21.02
N ARG A 53 3.26 -9.52 -21.89
CA ARG A 53 4.69 -9.76 -22.10
C ARG A 53 5.49 -9.38 -20.85
N LEU A 54 5.21 -8.21 -20.26
CA LEU A 54 5.91 -7.71 -19.08
C LEU A 54 5.55 -8.49 -17.82
N THR A 55 4.29 -8.89 -17.64
CA THR A 55 3.87 -9.80 -16.55
C THR A 55 4.64 -11.12 -16.60
N ARG A 56 4.76 -11.74 -17.79
CA ARG A 56 5.58 -12.95 -17.96
C ARG A 56 7.07 -12.72 -17.69
N GLN A 57 7.59 -11.53 -18.02
CA GLN A 57 8.99 -11.18 -17.75
C GLN A 57 9.24 -11.07 -16.24
N MET A 58 8.37 -10.36 -15.52
CA MET A 58 8.38 -10.22 -14.07
C MET A 58 8.26 -11.58 -13.37
N GLY A 59 7.27 -12.39 -13.74
CA GLY A 59 7.08 -13.74 -13.17
C GLY A 59 8.28 -14.66 -13.38
N ARG A 60 8.97 -14.58 -14.53
CA ARG A 60 10.24 -15.30 -14.74
C ARG A 60 11.36 -14.78 -13.84
N ALA A 61 11.40 -13.48 -13.54
CA ALA A 61 12.38 -12.92 -12.61
C ALA A 61 12.11 -13.40 -11.17
N GLN A 62 10.87 -13.32 -10.70
CA GLN A 62 10.44 -13.87 -9.41
C GLN A 62 10.82 -15.35 -9.25
N ALA A 63 10.56 -16.18 -10.28
CA ALA A 63 10.91 -17.59 -10.24
C ALA A 63 12.41 -17.85 -10.10
N ARG A 64 13.26 -17.03 -10.76
CA ARG A 64 14.73 -17.12 -10.69
C ARG A 64 15.28 -16.63 -9.36
N THR A 65 14.74 -15.55 -8.80
CA THR A 65 15.34 -14.87 -7.64
C THR A 65 14.71 -15.27 -6.31
N GLY A 66 13.47 -15.78 -6.30
CA GLY A 66 12.71 -16.08 -5.09
C GLY A 66 11.87 -14.91 -4.57
N VAL A 67 12.00 -13.70 -5.14
CA VAL A 67 11.16 -12.54 -4.81
C VAL A 67 9.70 -12.83 -5.16
N ARG A 68 8.77 -12.30 -4.38
CA ARG A 68 7.32 -12.46 -4.53
C ARG A 68 6.64 -11.10 -4.58
N VAL A 69 5.64 -10.99 -5.46
CA VAL A 69 4.64 -9.93 -5.37
C VAL A 69 3.50 -10.47 -4.52
N THR A 70 3.19 -9.81 -3.41
CA THR A 70 2.11 -10.22 -2.48
C THR A 70 0.84 -9.41 -2.69
N SER A 71 0.98 -8.15 -3.13
CA SER A 71 -0.14 -7.25 -3.42
C SER A 71 0.20 -6.22 -4.50
N GLY A 72 -0.83 -5.58 -5.05
CA GLY A 72 -0.73 -4.45 -5.97
C GLY A 72 -1.29 -3.15 -5.36
N MET A 73 -0.57 -2.04 -5.49
CA MET A 73 -0.99 -0.73 -5.00
C MET A 73 -0.80 0.35 -6.09
N THR A 74 -1.61 1.40 -6.09
CA THR A 74 -1.31 2.58 -6.91
C THR A 74 -0.09 3.31 -6.37
N GLY A 75 0.98 3.36 -7.16
CA GLY A 75 2.19 4.12 -6.83
C GLY A 75 2.05 5.64 -6.85
N PRO A 76 3.16 6.40 -6.80
CA PRO A 76 3.15 7.84 -6.58
C PRO A 76 2.42 8.62 -7.66
N TYR A 77 2.36 8.09 -8.89
CA TYR A 77 1.66 8.72 -10.01
C TYR A 77 0.22 8.24 -10.18
N GLY A 78 -0.26 7.41 -9.25
CA GLY A 78 -1.62 6.86 -9.22
C GLY A 78 -2.51 7.48 -8.16
N ARG A 79 -2.08 8.48 -7.38
CA ARG A 79 -2.94 9.16 -6.40
C ARG A 79 -3.93 10.10 -7.10
N LEU A 80 -5.09 9.57 -7.49
CA LEU A 80 -6.09 10.25 -8.31
C LEU A 80 -7.49 10.14 -7.70
N ASN A 81 -8.46 10.86 -8.27
CA ASN A 81 -9.86 10.76 -7.84
C ASN A 81 -10.42 9.33 -7.92
N HIS A 82 -10.00 8.55 -8.92
CA HIS A 82 -10.48 7.19 -9.19
C HIS A 82 -12.01 7.09 -9.12
N PHE A 83 -12.53 6.26 -8.21
CA PHE A 83 -13.96 6.05 -8.03
C PHE A 83 -14.68 7.25 -7.41
N GLY A 84 -13.93 8.22 -6.87
CA GLY A 84 -14.44 9.53 -6.44
C GLY A 84 -14.56 10.56 -7.57
N HIS A 85 -14.12 10.25 -8.79
CA HIS A 85 -14.21 11.19 -9.91
C HIS A 85 -15.68 11.50 -10.24
N PRO A 86 -16.08 12.78 -10.44
CA PRO A 86 -17.50 13.12 -10.64
C PRO A 86 -18.06 12.62 -11.98
N ASP A 87 -17.22 12.52 -13.01
CA ASP A 87 -17.58 11.97 -14.33
C ASP A 87 -17.71 10.44 -14.31
N ARG A 88 -18.84 9.93 -14.79
CA ARG A 88 -19.17 8.49 -14.81
C ARG A 88 -18.23 7.69 -15.71
N ASP A 89 -17.88 8.20 -16.88
CA ASP A 89 -17.08 7.44 -17.85
C ASP A 89 -15.61 7.39 -17.41
N VAL A 90 -15.14 8.42 -16.70
CA VAL A 90 -13.84 8.36 -16.02
C VAL A 90 -13.84 7.33 -14.89
N ARG A 91 -14.91 7.24 -14.08
CA ARG A 91 -15.02 6.15 -13.08
C ARG A 91 -15.02 4.78 -13.74
N ARG A 92 -15.77 4.62 -14.84
CA ARG A 92 -15.82 3.37 -15.63
C ARG A 92 -14.43 2.98 -16.13
N TYR A 93 -13.66 3.93 -16.66
CA TYR A 93 -12.28 3.69 -17.07
C TYR A 93 -11.45 3.13 -15.90
N TYR A 94 -11.52 3.74 -14.72
CA TYR A 94 -10.76 3.24 -13.57
C TYR A 94 -11.28 1.90 -13.04
N VAL A 95 -12.58 1.61 -13.12
CA VAL A 95 -13.09 0.27 -12.79
C VAL A 95 -12.42 -0.78 -13.67
N ASP A 96 -12.41 -0.59 -14.99
CA ASP A 96 -11.80 -1.54 -15.93
C ASP A 96 -10.27 -1.59 -15.78
N TRP A 97 -9.66 -0.46 -15.41
CA TRP A 97 -8.23 -0.36 -15.09
C TRP A 97 -7.88 -1.21 -13.86
N PHE A 98 -8.64 -1.11 -12.77
CA PHE A 98 -8.42 -1.90 -11.55
C PHE A 98 -8.70 -3.39 -11.76
N LYS A 99 -9.65 -3.75 -12.63
CA LYS A 99 -9.84 -5.15 -13.06
C LYS A 99 -8.59 -5.72 -13.73
N THR A 100 -8.01 -4.95 -14.65
CA THR A 100 -6.74 -5.33 -15.29
C THR A 100 -5.57 -5.35 -14.29
N PHE A 101 -5.55 -4.46 -13.30
CA PHE A 101 -4.53 -4.48 -12.25
C PHE A 101 -4.64 -5.72 -11.35
N ALA A 102 -5.86 -6.15 -11.06
CA ALA A 102 -6.13 -7.41 -10.37
C ALA A 102 -5.60 -8.61 -11.18
N ASP A 103 -5.83 -8.65 -12.49
CA ASP A 103 -5.29 -9.69 -13.39
C ASP A 103 -3.76 -9.75 -13.33
N ILE A 104 -3.09 -8.59 -13.43
CA ILE A 104 -1.63 -8.49 -13.36
C ILE A 104 -1.13 -9.01 -12.01
N THR A 105 -1.76 -8.61 -10.92
CA THR A 105 -1.35 -8.98 -9.56
C THR A 105 -1.50 -10.48 -9.34
N ALA A 106 -2.63 -11.05 -9.76
CA ALA A 106 -2.90 -12.48 -9.65
C ALA A 106 -1.93 -13.32 -10.50
N ASP A 107 -1.64 -12.90 -11.73
CA ASP A 107 -0.67 -13.56 -12.62
C ASP A 107 0.76 -13.61 -12.01
N LEU A 108 1.10 -12.68 -11.11
CA LEU A 108 2.37 -12.63 -10.39
C LEU A 108 2.34 -13.33 -9.02
N GLY A 109 1.19 -13.91 -8.65
CA GLY A 109 0.98 -14.64 -7.40
C GLY A 109 0.56 -13.77 -6.21
N GLY A 110 0.22 -12.50 -6.43
CA GLY A 110 -0.32 -11.62 -5.40
C GLY A 110 -1.76 -11.97 -5.04
N THR A 111 -2.20 -11.49 -3.88
CA THR A 111 -3.48 -11.87 -3.27
C THR A 111 -4.47 -10.72 -3.11
N SER A 112 -4.02 -9.48 -3.27
CA SER A 112 -4.88 -8.31 -3.12
C SER A 112 -4.42 -7.11 -3.95
N VAL A 113 -5.36 -6.23 -4.28
CA VAL A 113 -5.09 -4.97 -4.98
C VAL A 113 -5.86 -3.81 -4.33
N GLY A 114 -5.29 -2.61 -4.33
CA GLY A 114 -5.93 -1.45 -3.74
C GLY A 114 -5.35 -0.09 -4.14
N THR A 115 -5.95 0.94 -3.56
CA THR A 115 -5.62 2.38 -3.71
C THR A 115 -6.30 3.15 -2.55
N GLN A 116 -6.42 4.48 -2.59
CA GLN A 116 -7.31 5.20 -1.66
C GLN A 116 -8.78 4.75 -1.87
N PHE A 117 -9.64 4.85 -0.85
CA PHE A 117 -11.07 4.50 -1.03
C PHE A 117 -11.68 5.27 -2.21
N ALA A 118 -11.46 6.58 -2.20
CA ALA A 118 -11.73 7.53 -3.26
C ALA A 118 -10.98 8.84 -2.93
N ILE A 119 -10.78 9.72 -3.90
CA ILE A 119 -10.37 11.10 -3.62
C ILE A 119 -11.44 12.03 -4.18
N LEU A 120 -12.14 12.76 -3.30
CA LEU A 120 -13.19 13.69 -3.70
C LEU A 120 -12.65 15.08 -4.01
N THR A 121 -13.37 15.78 -4.89
CA THR A 121 -13.20 17.22 -5.12
C THR A 121 -13.74 18.00 -3.92
N TYR A 122 -13.34 19.25 -3.75
CA TYR A 122 -13.95 20.13 -2.74
C TYR A 122 -15.47 20.25 -2.95
N ALA A 123 -15.94 20.39 -4.19
CA ALA A 123 -17.36 20.55 -4.49
C ALA A 123 -18.21 19.31 -4.17
N ASP A 124 -17.64 18.11 -4.32
CA ASP A 124 -18.32 16.87 -3.95
C ASP A 124 -18.18 16.54 -2.46
N TYR A 125 -17.08 16.94 -1.82
CA TYR A 125 -16.87 16.69 -0.39
C TYR A 125 -17.63 17.69 0.49
N ASP A 126 -17.58 18.99 0.20
CA ASP A 126 -18.12 20.03 1.09
C ASP A 126 -19.66 20.10 1.09
N ASP A 127 -20.32 19.49 0.10
CA ASP A 127 -21.76 19.27 0.08
C ASP A 127 -22.08 17.86 0.62
N PRO A 128 -22.70 17.73 1.81
CA PRO A 128 -22.95 16.43 2.44
C PRO A 128 -23.81 15.47 1.61
N ALA A 129 -24.78 16.00 0.84
CA ALA A 129 -25.65 15.16 0.02
C ALA A 129 -24.88 14.59 -1.18
N ARG A 130 -24.05 15.42 -1.82
CA ARG A 130 -23.16 14.96 -2.91
C ARG A 130 -22.10 14.01 -2.40
N ARG A 131 -21.55 14.26 -1.21
CA ARG A 131 -20.56 13.39 -0.58
C ARG A 131 -21.12 11.98 -0.40
N GLU A 132 -22.31 11.86 0.17
CA GLU A 132 -22.94 10.56 0.41
C GLU A 132 -23.23 9.83 -0.91
N GLU A 133 -23.78 10.51 -1.91
CA GLU A 133 -24.00 9.93 -3.24
C GLU A 133 -22.69 9.42 -3.88
N ARG A 134 -21.59 10.16 -3.70
CA ARG A 134 -20.28 9.77 -4.24
C ARG A 134 -19.66 8.60 -3.48
N ILE A 135 -19.87 8.50 -2.16
CA ILE A 135 -19.46 7.35 -1.37
C ILE A 135 -20.20 6.10 -1.86
N ASP A 136 -21.52 6.15 -2.03
CA ASP A 136 -22.30 5.04 -2.58
C ASP A 136 -21.80 4.62 -3.97
N CYS A 137 -21.60 5.58 -4.87
CA CYS A 137 -21.05 5.32 -6.20
C CYS A 137 -19.66 4.65 -6.14
N ALA A 138 -18.80 5.05 -5.19
CA ALA A 138 -17.47 4.48 -5.03
C ALA A 138 -17.53 3.05 -4.49
N ILE A 139 -18.43 2.76 -3.55
CA ILE A 139 -18.68 1.40 -3.05
C ILE A 139 -19.14 0.48 -4.18
N ASP A 140 -20.05 0.93 -5.05
CA ASP A 140 -20.49 0.15 -6.22
C ASP A 140 -19.31 -0.14 -7.19
N CYS A 141 -18.43 0.85 -7.41
CA CYS A 141 -17.23 0.65 -8.22
C CYS A 141 -16.30 -0.41 -7.61
N TRP A 142 -16.08 -0.37 -6.29
CA TRP A 142 -15.30 -1.38 -5.58
C TRP A 142 -15.94 -2.76 -5.64
N ALA A 143 -17.27 -2.88 -5.54
CA ALA A 143 -17.96 -4.15 -5.66
C ALA A 143 -17.74 -4.79 -7.06
N GLU A 144 -17.76 -3.99 -8.13
CA GLU A 144 -17.44 -4.47 -9.48
C GLU A 144 -15.98 -4.96 -9.61
N VAL A 145 -15.04 -4.27 -8.96
CA VAL A 145 -13.62 -4.68 -8.94
C VAL A 145 -13.45 -5.96 -8.12
N ALA A 146 -14.11 -6.07 -6.97
CA ALA A 146 -14.06 -7.24 -6.11
C ALA A 146 -14.59 -8.51 -6.81
N GLU A 147 -15.67 -8.39 -7.60
CA GLU A 147 -16.19 -9.51 -8.41
C GLU A 147 -15.15 -10.01 -9.42
N HIS A 148 -14.48 -9.10 -10.11
CA HIS A 148 -13.41 -9.46 -11.05
C HIS A 148 -12.17 -10.00 -10.33
N ALA A 149 -11.78 -9.38 -9.22
CA ALA A 149 -10.63 -9.79 -8.40
C ALA A 149 -10.79 -11.24 -7.91
N LYS A 150 -12.00 -11.62 -7.50
CA LYS A 150 -12.35 -13.00 -7.17
C LYS A 150 -12.11 -13.95 -8.34
N ALA A 151 -12.58 -13.58 -9.54
CA ALA A 151 -12.41 -14.38 -10.74
C ALA A 151 -10.93 -14.50 -11.18
N ALA A 152 -10.13 -13.45 -10.95
CA ALA A 152 -8.69 -13.46 -11.17
C ALA A 152 -7.92 -14.32 -10.14
N GLY A 153 -8.52 -14.60 -8.97
CA GLY A 153 -7.95 -15.43 -7.91
C GLY A 153 -7.39 -14.65 -6.71
N LEU A 154 -7.69 -13.35 -6.61
CA LEU A 154 -7.38 -12.55 -5.42
C LEU A 154 -8.32 -12.93 -4.27
N THR A 155 -7.86 -12.73 -3.03
CA THR A 155 -8.60 -13.06 -1.81
C THR A 155 -9.22 -11.83 -1.15
N SER A 156 -8.76 -10.62 -1.49
CA SER A 156 -9.31 -9.36 -1.02
C SER A 156 -8.99 -8.20 -1.96
N VAL A 157 -9.70 -7.10 -1.78
CA VAL A 157 -9.28 -5.77 -2.24
C VAL A 157 -9.06 -4.88 -1.03
N PHE A 158 -8.38 -3.73 -1.19
CA PHE A 158 -8.17 -2.83 -0.07
C PHE A 158 -8.23 -1.35 -0.40
N TRP A 159 -8.45 -0.55 0.64
CA TRP A 159 -8.33 0.90 0.60
C TRP A 159 -7.30 1.42 1.60
N GLU A 160 -6.65 2.53 1.28
CA GLU A 160 -5.72 3.23 2.17
C GLU A 160 -6.43 4.42 2.87
N PRO A 161 -6.55 4.42 4.22
CA PRO A 161 -6.93 5.60 4.99
C PRO A 161 -5.88 6.71 4.83
N MET A 162 -6.31 7.95 4.66
CA MET A 162 -5.45 9.11 4.35
C MET A 162 -5.44 10.12 5.50
N SER A 163 -5.02 11.37 5.25
CA SER A 163 -4.82 12.39 6.29
C SER A 163 -5.76 13.60 6.19
N VAL A 164 -6.73 13.58 5.28
CA VAL A 164 -7.75 14.63 5.14
C VAL A 164 -9.08 14.04 4.75
N GLY A 165 -10.19 14.61 5.22
CA GLY A 165 -11.51 14.00 5.06
C GLY A 165 -11.95 13.73 3.61
N ARG A 166 -11.57 14.59 2.64
CA ARG A 166 -11.88 14.35 1.21
C ARG A 166 -11.14 13.15 0.59
N GLU A 167 -10.18 12.59 1.32
CA GLU A 167 -9.42 11.39 0.97
C GLU A 167 -9.69 10.21 1.92
N PHE A 168 -10.60 10.41 2.89
CA PHE A 168 -11.19 9.42 3.80
C PHE A 168 -10.25 8.82 4.84
N GLY A 169 -10.80 8.49 6.01
CA GLY A 169 -10.09 7.76 7.07
C GLY A 169 -9.02 8.60 7.78
N GLU A 170 -9.22 9.91 7.84
CA GLU A 170 -8.29 10.88 8.43
C GLU A 170 -8.21 10.83 9.96
N THR A 171 -9.16 10.16 10.61
CA THR A 171 -9.11 9.82 12.04
C THR A 171 -9.33 8.32 12.20
N ILE A 172 -8.91 7.76 13.33
CA ILE A 172 -9.13 6.34 13.62
C ILE A 172 -10.63 6.02 13.62
N GLU A 173 -11.45 6.92 14.19
CA GLU A 173 -12.90 6.78 14.22
C GLU A 173 -13.50 6.76 12.80
N ALA A 174 -13.13 7.71 11.94
CA ALA A 174 -13.62 7.77 10.56
C ALA A 174 -13.16 6.55 9.74
N ALA A 175 -11.93 6.09 9.96
CA ALA A 175 -11.40 4.92 9.27
C ALA A 175 -12.15 3.64 9.65
N MET A 176 -12.39 3.43 10.95
CA MET A 176 -13.15 2.27 11.42
C MET A 176 -14.62 2.33 10.98
N ALA A 177 -15.26 3.50 11.01
CA ALA A 177 -16.63 3.67 10.54
C ALA A 177 -16.79 3.33 9.05
N LEU A 178 -15.85 3.77 8.20
CA LEU A 178 -15.86 3.40 6.78
C LEU A 178 -15.55 1.91 6.60
N GLN A 179 -14.61 1.34 7.34
CA GLN A 179 -14.31 -0.09 7.27
C GLN A 179 -15.51 -0.96 7.68
N GLU A 180 -16.27 -0.58 8.70
CA GLU A 180 -17.52 -1.25 9.08
C GLU A 180 -18.53 -1.24 7.94
N ARG A 181 -18.71 -0.09 7.28
CA ARG A 181 -19.58 0.04 6.10
C ARG A 181 -19.11 -0.85 4.94
N LEU A 182 -17.81 -0.87 4.64
CA LEU A 182 -17.23 -1.70 3.57
C LEU A 182 -17.34 -3.19 3.87
N THR A 183 -17.17 -3.57 5.14
CA THR A 183 -17.34 -4.96 5.59
C THR A 183 -18.80 -5.41 5.46
N ALA A 184 -19.75 -4.54 5.82
CA ALA A 184 -21.18 -4.80 5.71
C ALA A 184 -21.70 -4.84 4.25
N ALA A 185 -20.93 -4.34 3.28
CA ALA A 185 -21.27 -4.40 1.87
C ALA A 185 -21.15 -5.81 1.27
N GLU A 186 -20.53 -6.78 1.99
CA GLU A 186 -20.43 -8.19 1.61
C GLU A 186 -20.00 -8.41 0.14
N MET A 187 -18.97 -7.69 -0.28
CA MET A 187 -18.40 -7.81 -1.63
C MET A 187 -17.91 -9.23 -1.94
N ALA A 188 -17.77 -9.55 -3.22
CA ALA A 188 -17.44 -10.89 -3.72
C ALA A 188 -16.16 -11.50 -3.11
N VAL A 189 -15.18 -10.63 -2.83
CA VAL A 189 -14.06 -10.83 -1.89
C VAL A 189 -14.09 -9.67 -0.88
N PRO A 190 -13.67 -9.88 0.38
CA PRO A 190 -13.70 -8.84 1.38
C PRO A 190 -12.85 -7.63 0.98
N MET A 191 -13.35 -6.45 1.34
CA MET A 191 -12.61 -5.19 1.22
C MET A 191 -12.07 -4.78 2.59
N TRP A 192 -10.75 -4.77 2.73
CA TRP A 192 -10.05 -4.42 3.96
C TRP A 192 -9.37 -3.06 3.84
N MET A 193 -8.85 -2.51 4.94
CA MET A 193 -7.95 -1.37 4.85
C MET A 193 -6.50 -1.83 4.67
N MET A 194 -5.67 -0.91 4.22
CA MET A 194 -4.22 -0.94 4.35
C MET A 194 -3.84 0.35 5.04
N ALA A 195 -3.76 0.31 6.37
CA ALA A 195 -3.43 1.47 7.18
C ALA A 195 -1.94 1.79 7.07
N ASP A 196 -1.63 3.08 6.92
CA ASP A 196 -0.32 3.64 7.24
C ASP A 196 -0.40 4.26 8.64
N ILE A 197 0.46 3.80 9.54
CA ILE A 197 0.47 4.29 10.93
C ILE A 197 0.98 5.73 11.05
N ASP A 198 1.57 6.32 10.01
CA ASP A 198 1.99 7.72 10.02
C ASP A 198 0.98 8.69 9.39
N HIS A 199 -0.12 8.17 8.82
CA HIS A 199 -1.24 8.99 8.36
C HIS A 199 -2.06 9.58 9.53
N GLY A 200 -3.15 10.26 9.17
CA GLY A 200 -4.05 10.95 10.09
C GLY A 200 -4.00 12.48 10.02
N ASP A 201 -5.07 13.12 10.46
CA ASP A 201 -5.24 14.57 10.48
C ASP A 201 -4.44 15.21 11.62
N VAL A 202 -3.32 15.87 11.27
CA VAL A 202 -2.47 16.62 12.22
C VAL A 202 -3.16 17.78 12.91
N THR A 203 -4.36 18.17 12.45
CA THR A 203 -5.19 19.19 13.09
C THR A 203 -6.26 18.61 14.03
N SER A 204 -6.37 17.27 14.11
CA SER A 204 -7.31 16.61 15.01
C SER A 204 -7.05 17.02 16.47
N PRO A 205 -8.10 17.33 17.25
CA PRO A 205 -7.97 17.57 18.68
C PRO A 205 -7.66 16.27 19.47
N ASN A 206 -7.84 15.10 18.85
CA ASN A 206 -7.52 13.81 19.43
C ASN A 206 -6.08 13.41 19.06
N PRO A 207 -5.13 13.36 20.01
CA PRO A 207 -3.74 13.04 19.70
C PRO A 207 -3.55 11.62 19.18
N SER A 208 -4.50 10.70 19.43
CA SER A 208 -4.44 9.34 18.89
C SER A 208 -4.54 9.30 17.36
N ASP A 209 -5.17 10.28 16.72
CA ASP A 209 -5.34 10.27 15.26
C ASP A 209 -4.02 10.47 14.51
N THR A 210 -2.96 10.92 15.18
CA THR A 210 -1.61 11.04 14.59
C THR A 210 -0.53 10.29 15.35
N ASP A 211 -0.91 9.49 16.35
CA ASP A 211 0.02 8.63 17.08
C ASP A 211 0.15 7.28 16.33
N PRO A 212 1.34 6.94 15.79
CA PRO A 212 1.53 5.66 15.11
C PRO A 212 1.25 4.44 15.98
N TYR A 213 1.44 4.56 17.29
CA TYR A 213 1.16 3.47 18.23
C TYR A 213 -0.34 3.30 18.48
N ALA A 214 -1.14 4.37 18.38
CA ALA A 214 -2.59 4.28 18.46
C ALA A 214 -3.16 3.58 17.22
N TRP A 215 -2.69 3.96 16.02
CA TRP A 215 -3.03 3.26 14.79
C TRP A 215 -2.61 1.78 14.84
N ALA A 216 -1.39 1.47 15.27
CA ALA A 216 -0.91 0.11 15.40
C ALA A 216 -1.76 -0.78 16.34
N ARG A 217 -2.41 -0.19 17.36
CA ARG A 217 -3.36 -0.90 18.22
C ARG A 217 -4.75 -1.05 17.59
N ALA A 218 -5.16 -0.14 16.72
CA ALA A 218 -6.53 -0.10 16.20
C ALA A 218 -6.77 -1.03 15.01
N VAL A 219 -5.80 -1.13 14.09
CA VAL A 219 -6.01 -1.67 12.75
C VAL A 219 -5.69 -3.15 12.48
N PRO A 220 -4.90 -3.91 13.28
CA PRO A 220 -4.38 -5.20 12.82
C PRO A 220 -5.41 -6.23 12.36
N LYS A 221 -6.62 -6.22 12.93
CA LYS A 221 -7.68 -7.18 12.56
C LYS A 221 -8.37 -6.87 11.25
N VAL A 222 -8.26 -5.64 10.76
CA VAL A 222 -8.93 -5.16 9.55
C VAL A 222 -7.95 -4.62 8.51
N SER A 223 -6.64 -4.70 8.80
CA SER A 223 -5.55 -4.26 7.93
C SER A 223 -4.53 -5.39 7.72
N PRO A 224 -4.75 -6.29 6.75
CA PRO A 224 -3.84 -7.40 6.47
C PRO A 224 -2.41 -6.93 6.14
N ILE A 225 -2.31 -5.80 5.44
CA ILE A 225 -1.05 -5.10 5.16
C ILE A 225 -1.05 -3.81 5.97
N ILE A 226 0.07 -3.47 6.61
CA ILE A 226 0.24 -2.24 7.39
C ILE A 226 1.50 -1.53 6.89
N HIS A 227 1.33 -0.31 6.41
CA HIS A 227 2.45 0.53 5.99
C HIS A 227 3.16 1.12 7.19
N ILE A 228 4.50 1.09 7.12
CA ILE A 228 5.37 1.72 8.10
C ILE A 228 6.46 2.53 7.41
N LYS A 229 6.77 3.67 8.03
CA LYS A 229 7.85 4.59 7.69
C LYS A 229 8.38 5.18 9.00
N GLN A 230 9.56 5.79 9.00
CA GLN A 230 10.00 6.47 10.20
C GLN A 230 9.20 7.77 10.39
N SER A 231 8.59 7.93 11.56
CA SER A 231 7.73 9.07 11.88
C SER A 231 8.54 10.20 12.51
N MET A 232 8.55 11.37 11.87
CA MET A 232 9.25 12.56 12.33
C MET A 232 8.29 13.52 13.03
N MET A 233 8.80 14.42 13.87
CA MET A 233 7.95 15.38 14.60
C MET A 233 7.08 16.26 13.69
N ASP A 234 7.55 16.56 12.48
CA ASP A 234 6.85 17.39 11.50
C ASP A 234 5.94 16.58 10.56
N LYS A 235 5.83 15.26 10.77
CA LYS A 235 5.11 14.32 9.90
C LYS A 235 5.52 14.44 8.43
N SER A 236 6.75 14.88 8.16
CA SER A 236 7.20 15.18 6.80
C SER A 236 7.98 14.05 6.15
N GLY A 237 7.39 13.55 5.06
CA GLY A 237 8.03 12.62 4.12
C GLY A 237 8.11 11.20 4.65
N HIS A 238 8.20 10.25 3.72
CA HIS A 238 8.23 8.83 4.07
C HIS A 238 9.67 8.42 4.34
N ARG A 239 10.15 8.68 5.56
CA ARG A 239 11.58 8.55 5.91
C ARG A 239 11.98 7.08 6.10
N PRO A 240 13.18 6.69 5.64
CA PRO A 240 13.71 5.34 5.85
C PRO A 240 14.15 5.11 7.30
N PHE A 241 14.30 3.83 7.66
CA PHE A 241 14.74 3.37 8.96
C PHE A 241 16.28 3.30 9.03
N THR A 242 16.95 4.43 8.76
CA THR A 242 18.41 4.54 8.87
C THR A 242 18.83 4.98 10.26
N ALA A 243 20.09 4.76 10.64
CA ALA A 243 20.61 5.17 11.95
C ALA A 243 20.29 6.64 12.31
N ASP A 244 20.44 7.56 11.34
CA ASP A 244 20.19 8.99 11.52
C ASP A 244 18.72 9.31 11.79
N TYR A 245 17.79 8.65 11.11
CA TYR A 245 16.36 8.85 11.31
C TYR A 245 15.85 8.09 12.53
N ASN A 246 16.35 6.88 12.80
CA ASN A 246 15.97 6.08 13.97
C ASN A 246 16.36 6.77 15.29
N ALA A 247 17.42 7.58 15.30
CA ALA A 247 17.81 8.37 16.46
C ALA A 247 16.86 9.54 16.78
N LYS A 248 16.02 9.96 15.82
CA LYS A 248 15.17 11.17 15.91
C LYS A 248 13.68 10.89 15.74
N GLY A 249 13.35 9.78 15.10
CA GLY A 249 11.98 9.38 14.78
C GLY A 249 11.32 8.59 15.90
N ALA A 250 10.00 8.54 15.86
CA ALA A 250 9.18 8.02 16.93
C ALA A 250 9.01 6.49 16.90
N ILE A 251 9.16 5.85 15.73
CA ILE A 251 8.89 4.41 15.57
C ILE A 251 10.13 3.60 15.90
N GLN A 252 9.99 2.72 16.89
CA GLN A 252 11.00 1.75 17.31
C GLN A 252 10.40 0.33 17.26
N PRO A 253 11.20 -0.71 16.94
CA PRO A 253 10.67 -2.06 16.68
C PRO A 253 9.92 -2.66 17.87
N ASP A 254 10.53 -2.75 19.06
CA ASP A 254 9.92 -3.44 20.19
C ASP A 254 8.61 -2.78 20.65
N PRO A 255 8.52 -1.43 20.81
CA PRO A 255 7.26 -0.78 21.13
C PRO A 255 6.20 -0.94 20.03
N LEU A 256 6.59 -0.90 18.75
CA LEU A 256 5.64 -1.04 17.64
C LEU A 256 5.05 -2.46 17.61
N LEU A 257 5.90 -3.48 17.73
CA LEU A 257 5.46 -4.87 17.77
C LEU A 257 4.56 -5.15 18.97
N ALA A 258 4.84 -4.56 20.13
CA ALA A 258 3.96 -4.65 21.29
C ALA A 258 2.58 -4.03 21.00
N ALA A 259 2.55 -2.82 20.41
CA ALA A 259 1.30 -2.15 20.04
C ALA A 259 0.48 -2.95 19.00
N LEU A 260 1.14 -3.53 18.00
CA LEU A 260 0.52 -4.42 17.02
C LEU A 260 -0.07 -5.67 17.70
N ALA A 261 0.68 -6.29 18.62
CA ALA A 261 0.21 -7.44 19.39
C ALA A 261 -1.01 -7.11 20.25
N ASP A 262 -1.01 -5.95 20.92
CA ASP A 262 -2.14 -5.44 21.70
C ASP A 262 -3.39 -5.23 20.82
N GLY A 263 -3.20 -4.79 19.57
CA GLY A 263 -4.25 -4.67 18.57
C GLY A 263 -4.73 -6.02 17.98
N GLY A 264 -4.08 -7.12 18.34
CA GLY A 264 -4.41 -8.46 17.89
C GLY A 264 -3.77 -8.86 16.57
N ALA A 265 -2.61 -8.29 16.23
CA ALA A 265 -1.82 -8.72 15.07
C ALA A 265 -1.43 -10.21 15.18
N GLY A 266 -1.61 -10.94 14.08
CA GLY A 266 -1.33 -12.38 14.00
C GLY A 266 -0.21 -12.66 13.01
N ASP A 267 -0.51 -12.41 11.75
CA ASP A 267 0.26 -12.74 10.55
C ASP A 267 0.26 -11.60 9.52
N ASN A 268 0.04 -10.36 9.98
CA ASN A 268 0.04 -9.17 9.11
C ASN A 268 1.34 -9.03 8.32
N GLU A 269 1.22 -8.52 7.10
CA GLU A 269 2.34 -8.06 6.28
C GLU A 269 2.70 -6.63 6.69
N ILE A 270 3.91 -6.43 7.20
CA ILE A 270 4.44 -5.12 7.55
C ILE A 270 5.20 -4.59 6.33
N CYS A 271 4.67 -3.57 5.70
CA CYS A 271 5.15 -3.06 4.42
C CYS A 271 5.94 -1.76 4.61
N LEU A 272 7.21 -1.76 4.24
CA LEU A 272 8.03 -0.56 4.24
C LEU A 272 7.57 0.39 3.14
N GLU A 273 7.21 1.62 3.48
CA GLU A 273 6.83 2.65 2.51
C GLU A 273 7.76 3.86 2.62
N LEU A 274 8.66 4.01 1.64
CA LEU A 274 9.78 4.95 1.72
C LEU A 274 9.78 5.93 0.53
N SER A 275 10.36 7.12 0.72
CA SER A 275 10.44 8.15 -0.32
C SER A 275 11.79 8.87 -0.32
N PHE A 276 12.23 9.25 -1.52
CA PHE A 276 13.49 9.95 -1.73
C PHE A 276 13.29 11.05 -2.75
N LYS A 277 13.68 12.28 -2.38
CA LYS A 277 13.63 13.43 -3.29
C LYS A 277 14.53 13.17 -4.49
N GLU A 278 14.09 13.56 -5.68
CA GLU A 278 14.82 13.52 -6.94
C GLU A 278 15.86 14.66 -7.01
N ARG A 279 16.74 14.70 -6.01
CA ARG A 279 17.83 15.68 -5.84
C ARG A 279 19.03 14.97 -5.23
N GLU A 280 20.21 15.31 -5.70
CA GLU A 280 21.45 14.78 -5.12
C GLU A 280 21.71 15.37 -3.72
N PRO A 281 22.20 14.58 -2.74
CA PRO A 281 22.61 13.17 -2.85
C PRO A 281 21.47 12.16 -2.63
N ASN A 282 20.25 12.60 -2.30
CA ASN A 282 19.14 11.73 -1.91
C ASN A 282 18.78 10.68 -2.98
N ASP A 283 18.79 11.06 -4.26
CA ASP A 283 18.40 10.18 -5.36
C ASP A 283 19.32 8.95 -5.52
N ARG A 284 20.58 9.07 -5.12
CA ARG A 284 21.57 7.99 -5.15
C ARG A 284 21.66 7.19 -3.85
N GLN A 285 20.89 7.56 -2.83
CA GLN A 285 20.85 6.87 -1.54
C GLN A 285 19.73 5.83 -1.44
N VAL A 286 18.86 5.73 -2.46
CA VAL A 286 17.64 4.90 -2.46
C VAL A 286 17.93 3.45 -2.08
N ILE A 287 18.73 2.73 -2.87
CA ILE A 287 18.97 1.30 -2.63
C ILE A 287 19.67 1.07 -1.28
N ALA A 288 20.69 1.87 -0.97
CA ALA A 288 21.44 1.73 0.28
C ALA A 288 20.55 1.92 1.53
N GLN A 289 19.68 2.94 1.53
CA GLN A 289 18.82 3.22 2.69
C GLN A 289 17.60 2.30 2.77
N ILE A 290 17.09 1.78 1.64
CA ILE A 290 16.10 0.70 1.66
C ILE A 290 16.73 -0.56 2.25
N ALA A 291 17.92 -0.96 1.79
CA ALA A 291 18.63 -2.12 2.32
C ALA A 291 18.94 -1.98 3.82
N GLU A 292 19.35 -0.80 4.28
CA GLU A 292 19.53 -0.50 5.71
C GLU A 292 18.21 -0.64 6.47
N SER A 293 17.10 -0.16 5.91
CA SER A 293 15.77 -0.28 6.52
C SER A 293 15.33 -1.74 6.65
N VAL A 294 15.57 -2.57 5.64
CA VAL A 294 15.30 -4.02 5.72
C VAL A 294 16.18 -4.67 6.77
N ALA A 295 17.47 -4.36 6.80
CA ALA A 295 18.40 -4.88 7.80
C ALA A 295 18.04 -4.46 9.24
N PHE A 296 17.46 -3.27 9.41
CA PHE A 296 16.96 -2.78 10.69
C PHE A 296 15.79 -3.62 11.22
N TRP A 297 14.86 -4.01 10.35
CA TRP A 297 13.68 -4.80 10.73
C TRP A 297 13.91 -6.32 10.77
N ALA A 298 14.88 -6.85 10.01
CA ALA A 298 15.13 -8.28 9.89
C ALA A 298 15.32 -9.06 11.22
N PRO A 299 15.92 -8.51 12.29
CA PRO A 299 15.97 -9.17 13.60
C PRO A 299 14.60 -9.31 14.29
N HIS A 300 13.60 -8.54 13.86
CA HIS A 300 12.30 -8.40 14.50
C HIS A 300 11.17 -9.03 13.68
N ILE A 301 11.25 -8.98 12.35
CA ILE A 301 10.27 -9.52 11.40
C ILE A 301 11.03 -10.25 10.29
N ASP A 302 10.57 -11.44 9.92
CA ASP A 302 11.20 -12.22 8.84
C ASP A 302 11.08 -11.49 7.49
N SER A 303 12.22 -11.15 6.89
CA SER A 303 12.29 -10.55 5.55
C SER A 303 12.11 -11.56 4.41
N GLY A 304 12.07 -12.86 4.74
CA GLY A 304 11.99 -13.95 3.78
C GLY A 304 13.28 -14.13 2.98
N ALA A 305 14.39 -13.49 3.37
CA ALA A 305 15.65 -13.53 2.63
C ALA A 305 16.21 -14.96 2.44
N SER A 306 15.84 -15.90 3.30
CA SER A 306 16.20 -17.33 3.19
C SER A 306 15.58 -18.03 1.99
N ASP A 307 14.47 -17.51 1.44
CA ASP A 307 13.81 -18.04 0.25
C ASP A 307 14.39 -17.46 -1.06
N LEU A 308 15.27 -16.45 -0.95
CA LEU A 308 15.96 -15.89 -2.10
C LEU A 308 16.98 -16.89 -2.66
N LYS A 309 17.06 -16.97 -3.99
CA LYS A 309 17.85 -17.97 -4.74
C LYS A 309 19.15 -17.40 -5.30
N VAL A 310 19.54 -16.18 -4.91
CA VAL A 310 20.66 -15.41 -5.47
C VAL A 310 21.50 -14.69 -4.43
#